data_AF-A0A380Z1H4-F1
#
_entry.id   AF-A0A380Z1H4-F1
#
_cell.length_a   1.000
_cell.length_b   1.000
_cell.length_c   1.000
_cell.angle_alpha   90.00
_cell.angle_beta   90.00
_cell.angle_gamma   90.00
#
_symmetry.space_group_name_H-M   'P 1'
#
loop_
_entity.id
_entity.type
_entity.pdbx_description
1 polymer ?
#
loop_
_entity_poly.entity_id
_entity_poly.type
_entity_poly.pdbx_seq_one_letter_code
_entity_poly.pdbx_strand_id
1 'polypeptide(L)' 'MKNKYLVRVYGMVEITVEAESIEQAAEKCDLNTLDLNKLLHQITEIDEVVEVEEL' A
#
# COMPACT_ATOMS: atom_id res chain seq x y z
N MET A 1 6.08 -7.29 -20.36
CA MET A 1 4.86 -7.94 -19.83
C MET A 1 4.65 -7.42 -18.43
N LYS A 2 3.41 -7.08 -18.04
CA LYS A 2 3.11 -6.70 -16.65
C LYS A 2 2.68 -7.95 -15.88
N ASN A 3 3.28 -8.15 -14.71
CA ASN A 3 2.91 -9.18 -13.74
C ASN A 3 2.05 -8.54 -12.64
N LYS A 4 1.21 -9.35 -12.00
CA LYS A 4 0.49 -8.95 -10.79
C LYS A 4 1.32 -9.28 -9.56
N TYR A 5 1.47 -8.30 -8.67
CA TYR A 5 2.18 -8.41 -7.40
C TYR A 5 1.22 -8.11 -6.26
N LEU A 6 1.38 -8.83 -5.15
CA LEU A 6 0.79 -8.48 -3.86
C LEU A 6 1.88 -7.83 -3.02
N VAL A 7 1.73 -6.54 -2.72
CA VAL A 7 2.66 -5.79 -1.87
C VAL A 7 2.06 -5.70 -0.47
N ARG A 8 2.86 -6.07 0.53
CA ARG A 8 2.51 -5.97 1.96
C ARG A 8 3.28 -4.82 2.58
N VAL A 9 2.59 -3.74 2.91
CA VAL A 9 3.19 -2.57 3.54
C VAL A 9 3.05 -2.71 5.04
N TYR A 10 4.19 -2.76 5.74
CA TYR A 10 4.29 -3.06 7.18
C TYR A 10 3.56 -4.35 7.64
N GLY A 11 3.21 -5.25 6.72
CA GLY A 11 2.41 -6.44 7.00
C GLY A 11 0.92 -6.18 7.29
N MET A 12 0.51 -4.91 7.36
CA MET A 12 -0.84 -4.49 7.78
C MET A 12 -1.73 -4.06 6.61
N VAL A 13 -1.14 -3.69 5.47
CA VAL A 13 -1.87 -3.29 4.27
C VAL A 13 -1.43 -4.12 3.09
N GLU A 14 -2.39 -4.78 2.45
CA GLU A 14 -2.21 -5.55 1.22
C GLU A 14 -2.68 -4.75 0.00
N ILE A 15 -1.80 -4.59 -0.99
CA ILE A 15 -2.06 -3.83 -2.21
C ILE A 15 -1.75 -4.71 -3.42
N THR A 16 -2.71 -4.85 -4.33
CA THR A 16 -2.48 -5.55 -5.60
C THR A 16 -2.08 -4.56 -6.68
N VAL A 17 -0.90 -4.74 -7.28
CA VAL A 17 -0.38 -3.84 -8.32
C VAL A 17 0.11 -4.61 -9.55
N GLU A 18 -0.02 -3.99 -10.71
CA GLU A 18 0.60 -4.48 -11.95
C GLU A 18 1.92 -3.75 -12.21
N ALA A 19 3.01 -4.51 -12.38
CA ALA A 19 4.35 -3.96 -12.62
C ALA A 19 5.18 -4.86 -13.55
N GLU A 20 6.29 -4.34 -14.06
CA GLU A 20 7.22 -5.06 -14.93
C GLU A 20 8.27 -5.84 -14.14
N SER A 21 8.54 -5.43 -12.90
CA SER A 21 9.47 -6.09 -11.98
C SER A 21 9.03 -5.92 -10.52
N ILE A 22 9.68 -6.65 -9.60
CA ILE A 22 9.43 -6.52 -8.16
C ILE A 22 9.85 -5.13 -7.66
N GLU A 23 10.96 -4.60 -8.18
CA GLU A 23 11.49 -3.28 -7.84
C GLU A 23 10.49 -2.19 -8.22
N GLN A 24 9.90 -2.29 -9.43
CA GLN A 24 8.86 -1.36 -9.85
C GLN A 24 7.57 -1.51 -9.01
N ALA A 25 7.22 -2.73 -8.59
CA ALA A 25 6.08 -2.94 -7.70
C ALA A 25 6.29 -2.26 -6.32
N ALA A 26 7.52 -2.33 -5.79
CA ALA A 26 7.90 -1.67 -4.55
C ALA A 26 7.90 -0.14 -4.69
N GLU A 27 8.47 0.40 -5.77
CA GLU A 27 8.50 1.84 -6.06
C GLU A 27 7.08 2.43 -6.16
N LYS A 28 6.15 1.71 -6.81
CA LYS A 28 4.74 2.10 -6.89
C LYS A 28 4.03 2.14 -5.54
N CYS A 29 4.58 1.50 -4.51
CA CYS A 29 3.99 1.43 -3.18
C CYS A 29 4.78 2.23 -2.13
N ASP A 30 5.64 3.16 -2.55
CA ASP A 30 6.33 4.07 -1.63
C ASP A 30 5.32 5.01 -0.94
N LEU A 31 5.12 4.81 0.35
CA LEU A 31 4.15 5.57 1.16
C LEU A 31 4.40 7.08 1.22
N ASN A 32 5.62 7.55 0.91
CA ASN A 32 5.89 8.99 0.86
C ASN A 32 5.23 9.67 -0.34
N THR A 33 4.95 8.91 -1.40
CA THR A 33 4.40 9.43 -2.66
C THR A 33 3.07 8.80 -3.04
N LEU A 34 2.75 7.66 -2.41
CA LEU A 34 1.54 6.91 -2.69
C LEU A 34 0.33 7.50 -1.97
N ASP A 35 -0.68 7.86 -2.75
CA ASP A 35 -2.01 8.09 -2.24
C ASP A 35 -2.75 6.74 -2.12
N LEU A 36 -2.71 6.14 -0.93
CA LEU A 36 -3.34 4.86 -0.63
C LEU A 36 -4.84 4.83 -0.98
N ASN A 37 -5.53 5.96 -0.85
CA ASN A 37 -6.97 6.05 -1.14
C ASN A 37 -7.30 5.84 -2.62
N LYS A 38 -6.31 6.00 -3.51
CA LYS A 38 -6.48 5.79 -4.96
C LYS A 38 -6.20 4.34 -5.38
N LEU A 39 -5.72 3.49 -4.48
CA LEU A 39 -5.46 2.09 -4.77
C LEU A 39 -6.49 1.18 -4.11
N LEU A 40 -6.79 0.07 -4.78
CA LEU A 40 -7.49 -1.03 -4.15
C LEU A 40 -6.53 -1.67 -3.14
N HIS A 41 -6.85 -1.50 -1.87
CA HIS A 41 -6.08 -2.04 -0.76
C HIS A 41 -6.99 -2.72 0.25
N GLN A 42 -6.42 -3.65 1.01
CA GLN A 42 -7.06 -4.32 2.12
C GLN A 42 -6.23 -4.07 3.38
N ILE A 43 -6.86 -3.50 4.41
CA ILE A 43 -6.28 -3.44 5.74
C ILE A 43 -6.46 -4.81 6.38
N THR A 44 -5.37 -5.47 6.73
CA THR A 44 -5.36 -6.80 7.34
C THR A 44 -5.16 -6.75 8.85
N GLU A 45 -4.62 -5.66 9.37
CA GLU A 45 -4.36 -5.44 10.80
C GLU A 45 -4.33 -3.95 11.15
N ILE A 46 -4.65 -3.61 12.39
CA ILE A 46 -4.59 -2.24 12.94
C ILE A 46 -3.56 -2.26 14.08
N ASP A 47 -2.52 -1.41 13.98
CA ASP A 47 -1.47 -1.31 15.00
C ASP A 47 -1.88 -0.42 16.18
N GLU A 48 -2.38 0.78 15.87
CA GLU A 48 -2.78 1.77 16.86
C GLU A 48 -4.01 2.56 16.42
N VAL A 49 -4.68 3.17 17.40
CA VAL A 49 -5.78 4.12 17.20
C VAL A 49 -5.46 5.36 18.01
N VAL A 50 -5.38 6.50 17.34
CA VAL A 50 -5.09 7.80 17.96
C VAL A 50 -6.31 8.71 17.76
N GLU A 51 -6.80 9.29 18.86
CA GLU A 51 -7.85 10.32 18.81
C GLU A 51 -7.25 11.63 18.27
N VAL A 52 -7.90 12.23 17.29
CA VAL A 52 -7.50 13.50 16.68
C VAL A 52 -8.58 14.54 16.91
N GLU A 53 -8.18 15.73 17.36
CA GLU A 53 -9.07 16.89 17.45
C GLU A 53 -9.25 17.52 16.05
N GLU A 54 -10.47 17.90 15.68
CA GLU A 54 -10.73 18.65 14.45
C GLU A 54 -10.07 20.05 14.52
N LEU A 55 -9.36 20.45 13.46
CA LEU A 55 -8.76 21.79 13.29
C LEU A 55 -9.82 22.86 12.96
#